data_AF-A0A2A3VM53-F1
#
_entry.id   AF-A0A2A3VM53-F1
#
_cell.length_a   1.000
_cell.length_b   1.000
_cell.length_c   1.000
_cell.angle_alpha   90.00
_cell.angle_beta   90.00
_cell.angle_gamma   90.00
#
_symmetry.space_group_name_H-M   'P 1'
#
loop_
_entity.id
_entity.type
_entity.pdbx_description
1 polymer ?
#
loop_
_entity_poly.entity_id
_entity_poly.type
_entity_poly.pdbx_seq_one_letter_code
_entity_poly.pdbx_strand_id
1 'polypeptide(L)'
;MLVAFNKPHGVLCQFTDRSTPPRPTLAGFGLPAGVYAAGRLDHDSEGLLLLTDDGPLAHRITDPRHKLPKTYRVQVEGTPSPAQLQQLREGVVLKDGLTRPARAALLDPAPALWPRDPPVRVRKTVPDAWLELTIHEGRNRQVRRMTAAVGLPTLRLVRVAIGPWRLDDLAPGTWRSVAA
;
A
#
# COMPACT_ATOMS: atom_id res chain seq x y z
N MET A 1 11.77 17.21 8.59
CA MET A 1 12.46 16.15 7.82
C MET A 1 11.44 15.20 7.21
N LEU A 2 11.69 14.61 6.04
CA LEU A 2 10.82 13.56 5.46
C LEU A 2 11.61 12.27 5.24
N VAL A 3 11.03 11.15 5.65
CA VAL A 3 11.60 9.80 5.57
C VAL A 3 10.71 8.92 4.71
N ALA A 4 11.32 8.20 3.77
CA ALA A 4 10.70 7.09 3.06
C ALA A 4 11.14 5.78 3.73
N PHE A 5 10.19 4.98 4.20
CA PHE A 5 10.40 3.68 4.82
C PHE A 5 9.68 2.60 4.03
N ASN A 6 10.35 1.48 3.75
CA ASN A 6 9.70 0.30 3.20
C ASN A 6 9.15 -0.57 4.34
N LYS A 7 7.88 -0.38 4.72
CA LYS A 7 7.25 -1.12 5.81
C LYS A 7 7.11 -2.60 5.45
N PRO A 8 7.68 -3.54 6.23
CA PRO A 8 7.45 -4.96 6.02
C PRO A 8 6.00 -5.38 6.32
N HIS A 9 5.61 -6.54 5.81
CA HIS A 9 4.36 -7.21 6.16
C HIS A 9 4.37 -7.56 7.66
N GLY A 10 3.21 -7.50 8.32
CA GLY A 10 3.09 -7.89 9.74
C GLY A 10 3.58 -6.83 10.74
N VAL A 11 3.97 -5.66 10.27
CA VAL A 11 4.40 -4.53 11.12
C VAL A 11 3.25 -3.53 11.26
N LEU A 12 2.90 -3.17 12.51
CA LEU A 12 1.92 -2.12 12.78
C LEU A 12 2.46 -0.75 12.40
N CYS A 13 1.62 0.09 11.79
CA CYS A 13 1.95 1.49 11.48
C CYS A 13 1.74 2.40 12.72
N GLN A 14 2.54 2.13 13.75
CA GLN A 14 2.62 2.88 15.01
C GLN A 14 3.93 2.52 15.72
N PHE A 15 4.39 3.36 16.65
CA PHE A 15 5.61 3.11 17.43
C PHE A 15 5.36 2.34 18.73
N THR A 16 4.13 2.40 19.25
CA THR A 16 3.76 1.75 20.52
C THR A 16 2.66 0.73 20.27
N ASP A 17 2.81 -0.48 20.78
CA ASP A 17 1.75 -1.49 20.83
C ASP A 17 1.47 -1.88 22.28
N ARG A 18 0.19 -2.17 22.58
CA ARG A 18 -0.29 -2.56 23.91
C ARG A 18 -0.97 -3.93 23.90
N SER A 19 -0.86 -4.67 22.80
CA SER A 19 -1.44 -6.01 22.68
C SER A 19 -0.57 -7.09 23.36
N THR A 20 -1.21 -8.21 23.73
CA THR A 20 -0.54 -9.37 24.34
C THR A 20 -0.84 -10.62 23.51
N PRO A 21 0.16 -11.27 22.89
CA PRO A 21 1.57 -10.87 22.81
C PRO A 21 1.77 -9.61 21.95
N PRO A 22 2.85 -8.83 22.16
CA PRO A 22 3.12 -7.63 21.39
C PRO A 22 3.39 -7.96 19.92
N ARG A 23 2.89 -7.11 19.03
CA ARG A 23 3.13 -7.20 17.59
C ARG A 23 4.33 -6.35 17.18
N PRO A 24 5.02 -6.69 16.08
CA PRO A 24 6.07 -5.83 15.52
C PRO A 24 5.55 -4.42 15.20
N THR A 25 6.33 -3.39 15.54
CA THR A 25 6.00 -1.97 15.36
C THR A 25 7.11 -1.23 14.62
N LEU A 26 6.87 0.05 14.29
CA LEU A 26 7.88 0.92 13.67
C LEU A 26 9.13 1.12 14.53
N ALA A 27 9.04 0.93 15.86
CA ALA A 27 10.16 1.11 16.78
C ALA A 27 11.31 0.12 16.53
N GLY A 28 11.06 -1.02 15.89
CA GLY A 28 12.07 -2.04 15.62
C GLY A 28 13.00 -1.74 14.43
N PHE A 29 12.86 -0.60 13.75
CA PHE A 29 13.51 -0.33 12.45
C PHE A 29 14.50 0.85 12.47
N GLY A 30 14.90 1.33 13.66
CA GLY A 30 15.90 2.40 13.78
C GLY A 30 15.51 3.70 13.08
N LEU A 31 14.21 4.01 13.01
CA LEU A 31 13.70 5.26 12.44
C LEU A 31 14.09 6.45 13.31
N PRO A 32 14.26 7.66 12.74
CA PRO A 32 14.59 8.85 13.52
C PRO A 32 13.56 9.14 14.61
N ALA A 33 14.03 9.67 15.75
CA ALA A 33 13.13 10.03 16.85
C ALA A 33 12.17 11.15 16.46
N GLY A 34 10.97 11.15 17.05
CA GLY A 34 9.97 12.21 16.86
C GLY A 34 9.19 12.16 15.54
N VAL A 35 9.57 11.32 14.58
CA VAL A 35 8.81 11.17 13.33
C VAL A 35 7.53 10.37 13.57
N TYR A 36 6.48 10.69 12.80
CA TYR A 36 5.23 9.93 12.77
C TYR A 36 4.76 9.75 11.32
N ALA A 37 3.85 8.79 11.12
CA ALA A 37 3.38 8.43 9.79
C ALA A 37 2.58 9.58 9.14
N ALA A 38 3.05 10.05 7.99
CA ALA A 38 2.31 10.92 7.07
C ALA A 38 1.37 10.06 6.19
N GLY A 39 0.37 9.47 6.85
CA GLY A 39 -0.59 8.56 6.23
C GLY A 39 -0.28 7.11 6.55
N ARG A 40 -1.25 6.44 7.18
CA ARG A 40 -1.08 5.08 7.68
C ARG A 40 -0.99 4.06 6.54
N LEU A 41 -0.38 2.92 6.85
CA LEU A 41 -0.38 1.72 6.03
C LEU A 41 -0.85 0.54 6.89
N ASP A 42 -1.72 -0.31 6.35
CA ASP A 42 -2.29 -1.42 7.12
C ASP A 42 -1.22 -2.43 7.54
N HIS A 43 -1.49 -3.16 8.62
CA HIS A 43 -0.61 -4.21 9.16
C HIS A 43 -0.24 -5.27 8.11
N ASP A 44 -1.23 -5.69 7.31
CA ASP A 44 -1.09 -6.70 6.26
C ASP A 44 -0.65 -6.12 4.90
N SER A 45 -0.36 -4.82 4.84
CA SER A 45 0.20 -4.14 3.67
C SER A 45 1.69 -3.89 3.82
N GLU A 46 2.36 -3.73 2.68
CA GLU A 46 3.81 -3.55 2.56
C GLU A 46 4.15 -2.27 1.78
N GLY A 47 5.42 -1.86 1.83
CA GLY A 47 5.96 -0.83 0.95
C GLY A 47 5.98 0.56 1.58
N LEU A 48 5.93 1.57 0.72
CA LEU A 48 6.24 2.96 1.04
C LEU A 48 5.33 3.51 2.14
N LEU A 49 5.95 3.85 3.26
CA LEU A 49 5.43 4.66 4.35
C LEU A 49 6.26 5.93 4.43
N LEU A 50 5.59 7.08 4.35
CA LEU A 50 6.23 8.37 4.60
C LEU A 50 6.13 8.70 6.08
N LEU A 51 7.23 9.13 6.69
CA LEU A 51 7.27 9.62 8.06
C LEU A 51 7.90 10.99 8.13
N THR A 52 7.39 11.83 9.00
CA THR A 52 7.90 13.19 9.19
C THR A 52 7.65 13.64 10.62
N ASP A 53 8.47 14.57 11.09
CA ASP A 53 8.29 15.35 12.31
C ASP A 53 7.57 16.70 12.03
N ASP A 54 7.24 17.00 10.77
CA ASP A 54 6.60 18.24 10.33
C ASP A 54 5.08 18.06 10.19
N GLY A 55 4.34 18.68 11.13
CA GLY A 55 2.86 18.76 11.18
C GLY A 55 2.23 19.17 9.85
N PRO A 56 2.51 20.40 9.39
CA PRO A 56 2.04 20.90 8.10
C PRO A 56 2.33 19.98 6.92
N LEU A 57 3.53 19.40 6.82
CA LEU A 57 3.88 18.48 5.73
C LEU A 57 3.06 17.18 5.81
N ALA A 58 2.94 16.58 7.00
CA ALA A 58 2.11 15.39 7.18
C ALA A 58 0.64 15.65 6.80
N HIS A 59 0.11 16.81 7.18
CA HIS A 59 -1.24 17.23 6.79
C HIS A 59 -1.35 17.35 5.27
N ARG A 60 -0.40 18.02 4.61
CA ARG A 60 -0.37 18.15 3.14
C ARG A 60 -0.35 16.80 2.42
N ILE A 61 0.42 15.84 2.93
CA ILE A 61 0.50 14.49 2.36
C ILE A 61 -0.81 13.71 2.54
N THR A 62 -1.50 13.92 3.67
CA THR A 62 -2.68 13.13 4.06
C THR A 62 -4.01 13.76 3.70
N ASP A 63 -4.06 15.07 3.41
CA ASP A 63 -5.31 15.79 3.14
C ASP A 63 -6.02 15.18 1.92
N PRO A 64 -7.28 14.73 2.08
CA PRO A 64 -8.11 14.26 0.98
C PRO A 64 -8.29 15.26 -0.17
N ARG A 65 -8.07 16.57 0.06
CA ARG A 65 -8.12 17.65 -0.94
C ARG A 65 -6.92 17.63 -1.86
N HIS A 66 -5.73 17.29 -1.37
CA HIS A 66 -4.51 17.22 -2.17
C HIS A 66 -4.47 15.98 -3.07
N LYS A 67 -5.28 14.96 -2.77
CA LYS A 67 -5.53 13.78 -3.63
C LYS A 67 -4.26 13.13 -4.19
N LEU A 68 -3.16 13.17 -3.41
CA LEU A 68 -1.88 12.63 -3.88
C LEU A 68 -2.08 11.19 -4.37
N PRO A 69 -1.68 10.90 -5.62
CA PRO A 69 -1.85 9.58 -6.19
C PRO A 69 -1.06 8.57 -5.37
N LYS A 70 -1.69 7.45 -5.05
CA LYS A 70 -1.04 6.33 -4.37
C LYS A 70 -1.02 5.17 -5.34
N THR A 71 0.17 4.75 -5.72
CA THR A 71 0.38 3.64 -6.65
C THR A 71 0.74 2.38 -5.88
N TYR A 72 0.06 1.30 -6.22
CA TYR A 72 0.19 0.00 -5.57
C TYR A 72 0.51 -1.06 -6.61
N ARG A 73 1.37 -1.99 -6.22
CA ARG A 73 1.50 -3.31 -6.86
C ARG A 73 0.64 -4.28 -6.05
N VAL A 74 -0.32 -4.90 -6.71
CA VAL A 74 -1.36 -5.72 -6.07
C VAL A 74 -1.32 -7.11 -6.67
N GLN A 75 -0.97 -8.11 -5.87
CA GLN A 75 -1.15 -9.50 -6.27
C GLN A 75 -2.58 -9.90 -5.97
N VAL A 76 -3.28 -10.48 -6.94
CA VAL A 76 -4.67 -10.91 -6.83
C VAL A 76 -4.82 -12.39 -7.19
N GLU A 77 -5.82 -13.05 -6.62
CA GLU A 77 -6.24 -14.38 -7.10
C GLU A 77 -6.92 -14.26 -8.47
N GLY A 78 -6.68 -15.25 -9.33
CA GLY A 78 -7.27 -15.37 -10.66
C GLY A 78 -6.51 -14.62 -11.75
N THR A 79 -7.09 -14.66 -12.96
CA THR A 79 -6.57 -13.97 -14.14
C THR A 79 -7.47 -12.77 -14.45
N PRO A 80 -6.98 -11.53 -14.27
CA PRO A 80 -7.76 -10.32 -14.53
C PRO A 80 -8.23 -10.23 -15.99
N SER A 81 -9.54 -10.12 -16.21
CA SER A 81 -10.11 -9.84 -17.53
C SER A 81 -10.07 -8.34 -17.86
N PRO A 82 -10.09 -7.96 -19.15
CA PRO A 82 -10.20 -6.55 -19.56
C PRO A 82 -11.41 -5.84 -18.95
N ALA A 83 -12.55 -6.53 -18.79
CA ALA A 83 -13.76 -5.98 -18.19
C ALA A 83 -13.57 -5.66 -16.69
N GLN A 84 -12.93 -6.55 -15.92
CA GLN A 84 -12.63 -6.30 -14.50
C GLN A 84 -11.66 -5.12 -14.34
N LEU A 85 -10.65 -5.02 -15.20
CA LEU A 85 -9.73 -3.87 -15.20
C LEU A 85 -10.46 -2.57 -15.54
N GLN A 86 -11.43 -2.62 -16.48
CA GLN A 86 -12.23 -1.45 -16.83
C GLN A 86 -13.12 -0.99 -15.67
N GLN A 87 -13.78 -1.93 -14.97
CA GLN A 87 -14.55 -1.62 -13.76
C GLN A 87 -13.71 -0.94 -12.68
N LEU A 88 -12.46 -1.41 -12.46
CA LEU A 88 -11.54 -0.76 -11.53
C LEU A 88 -11.19 0.67 -11.95
N ARG A 89 -11.06 0.94 -13.26
CA ARG A 89 -10.72 2.27 -13.80
C ARG A 89 -11.87 3.26 -13.66
N GLU A 90 -13.08 2.82 -13.99
CA GLU A 90 -14.30 3.64 -13.93
C GLU A 90 -14.73 3.93 -12.48
N GLY A 91 -14.44 2.98 -11.59
CA GLY A 91 -14.80 3.03 -10.18
C GLY A 91 -15.84 1.97 -9.85
N VAL A 92 -15.80 1.49 -8.62
CA VAL A 92 -16.64 0.39 -8.13
C VAL A 92 -17.46 0.85 -6.94
N VAL A 93 -18.69 0.35 -6.83
CA VAL A 93 -19.56 0.63 -5.68
C VAL A 93 -19.10 -0.21 -4.49
N LEU A 94 -18.66 0.46 -3.43
CA LEU A 94 -18.35 -0.16 -2.14
C LEU A 94 -19.42 0.22 -1.11
N LYS A 95 -19.38 -0.39 0.08
CA LYS A 95 -20.35 -0.12 1.17
C LYS A 95 -20.46 1.36 1.56
N ASP A 96 -19.37 2.11 1.45
CA ASP A 96 -19.23 3.54 1.73
C ASP A 96 -19.32 4.40 0.46
N GLY A 97 -19.93 3.88 -0.63
CA GLY A 97 -20.22 4.60 -1.87
C GLY A 97 -19.33 4.24 -3.07
N LEU A 98 -19.57 4.90 -4.20
CA LEU A 98 -18.78 4.75 -5.44
C LEU A 98 -17.34 5.24 -5.24
N THR A 99 -16.33 4.49 -5.69
CA THR A 99 -14.94 4.98 -5.72
C THR A 99 -14.74 5.99 -6.85
N ARG A 100 -13.78 6.88 -6.68
CA ARG A 100 -13.31 7.73 -7.77
C ARG A 100 -12.65 6.87 -8.86
N PRO A 101 -12.57 7.39 -10.09
CA PRO A 101 -11.79 6.77 -11.15
C PRO A 101 -10.34 6.50 -10.71
N ALA A 102 -9.82 5.37 -11.17
CA ALA A 102 -8.46 4.92 -10.87
C ALA A 102 -7.71 4.58 -12.15
N ARG A 103 -6.40 4.37 -12.05
CA ARG A 103 -5.63 3.69 -13.09
C ARG A 103 -5.43 2.26 -12.67
N ALA A 104 -5.77 1.31 -13.54
CA ALA A 104 -5.56 -0.12 -13.32
C ALA A 104 -4.92 -0.75 -14.56
N ALA A 105 -3.83 -1.48 -14.39
CA ALA A 105 -3.15 -2.20 -15.46
C ALA A 105 -2.69 -3.57 -14.95
N LEU A 106 -2.75 -4.58 -15.83
CA LEU A 106 -2.09 -5.85 -15.60
C LEU A 106 -0.57 -5.65 -15.70
N LEU A 107 0.17 -6.35 -14.86
CA LEU A 107 1.62 -6.39 -14.87
C LEU A 107 2.07 -7.77 -15.31
N ASP A 108 2.57 -7.82 -16.53
CA ASP A 108 3.14 -9.00 -17.14
C ASP A 108 4.47 -8.58 -17.83
N PRO A 109 5.63 -9.06 -17.36
CA PRO A 109 5.82 -10.05 -16.29
C PRO A 109 5.49 -9.52 -14.89
N ALA A 110 5.36 -10.45 -13.94
CA ALA A 110 5.23 -10.12 -12.52
C ALA A 110 6.41 -9.23 -12.05
N PRO A 111 6.16 -8.23 -11.17
CA PRO A 111 7.20 -7.33 -10.70
C PRO A 111 8.23 -8.07 -9.84
N ALA A 112 9.50 -7.73 -10.00
CA ALA A 112 10.57 -8.18 -9.12
C ALA A 112 10.46 -7.50 -7.75
N LEU A 113 9.83 -8.19 -6.79
CA LEU A 113 9.70 -7.74 -5.40
C LEU A 113 10.42 -8.73 -4.47
N TRP A 114 10.77 -8.26 -3.29
CA TRP A 114 11.32 -9.11 -2.24
C TRP A 114 10.32 -10.22 -1.84
N PRO A 115 10.81 -11.37 -1.32
CA PRO A 115 9.97 -12.40 -0.72
C PRO A 115 9.19 -11.84 0.47
N ARG A 116 7.92 -12.21 0.60
CA ARG A 116 7.10 -11.85 1.77
C ARG A 116 7.28 -12.88 2.88
N ASP A 117 7.35 -12.43 4.13
CA ASP A 117 7.30 -13.29 5.31
C ASP A 117 6.02 -13.00 6.16
N PRO A 118 5.17 -14.01 6.41
CA PRO A 118 5.15 -15.32 5.76
C PRO A 118 4.84 -15.21 4.26
N PRO A 119 5.19 -16.21 3.44
CA PRO A 119 4.86 -16.20 2.02
C PRO A 119 3.36 -16.11 1.77
N VAL A 120 2.95 -15.58 0.62
CA VAL A 120 1.55 -15.59 0.20
C VAL A 120 1.07 -17.04 0.14
N ARG A 121 -0.12 -17.32 0.68
CA ARG A 121 -0.70 -18.66 0.62
C ARG A 121 -1.14 -18.93 -0.81
N VAL A 122 -0.39 -19.75 -1.54
CA VAL A 122 -0.71 -20.12 -2.92
C VAL A 122 -1.58 -21.37 -2.92
N ARG A 123 -2.64 -21.36 -3.74
CA ARG A 123 -3.43 -22.55 -4.07
C ARG A 123 -2.95 -23.06 -5.41
N LYS A 124 -2.46 -24.30 -5.49
CA LYS A 124 -1.89 -24.88 -6.73
C LYS A 124 -2.83 -24.83 -7.93
N THR A 125 -4.13 -24.81 -7.71
CA THR A 125 -5.17 -24.84 -8.75
C THR A 125 -5.70 -23.46 -9.14
N VAL A 126 -5.28 -22.39 -8.45
CA VAL A 126 -5.77 -21.03 -8.71
C VAL A 126 -4.58 -20.18 -9.13
N PRO A 127 -4.58 -19.61 -10.36
CA PRO A 127 -3.51 -18.71 -10.77
C PRO A 127 -3.55 -17.42 -9.93
N ASP A 128 -2.44 -16.68 -9.95
CA ASP A 128 -2.40 -15.31 -9.45
C ASP A 128 -1.82 -14.37 -10.51
N ALA A 129 -2.11 -13.09 -10.36
CA ALA A 129 -1.65 -12.06 -11.27
C ALA A 129 -1.30 -10.79 -10.50
N TRP A 130 -0.50 -9.93 -11.13
CA TRP A 130 -0.12 -8.65 -10.56
C TRP A 130 -0.80 -7.50 -11.29
N LEU A 131 -1.29 -6.54 -10.52
CA LEU A 131 -1.87 -5.30 -11.01
C LEU A 131 -1.04 -4.11 -10.54
N GLU A 132 -0.92 -3.08 -11.37
CA GLU A 132 -0.63 -1.74 -10.90
C GLU A 132 -1.93 -0.97 -10.76
N LEU A 133 -2.21 -0.49 -9.54
CA LEU A 133 -3.39 0.28 -9.23
C LEU A 133 -3.00 1.64 -8.64
N THR A 134 -3.44 2.73 -9.27
CA THR A 134 -3.23 4.09 -8.75
C THR A 134 -4.56 4.74 -8.40
N ILE A 135 -4.71 5.13 -7.13
CA ILE A 135 -5.91 5.78 -6.59
C ILE A 135 -5.61 7.18 -6.06
N HIS A 136 -6.61 8.06 -6.06
CA HIS A 136 -6.54 9.47 -5.63
C HIS A 136 -7.38 9.74 -4.37
N GLU A 137 -7.58 8.69 -3.58
CA GLU A 137 -8.31 8.68 -2.32
C GLU A 137 -7.63 7.67 -1.36
N GLY A 138 -8.20 7.48 -0.18
CA GLY A 138 -7.59 6.70 0.90
C GLY A 138 -8.62 6.12 1.86
N ARG A 139 -9.74 5.58 1.34
CA ARG A 139 -10.76 4.95 2.18
C ARG A 139 -10.19 3.70 2.85
N ASN A 140 -10.78 3.29 3.97
CA ASN A 140 -10.33 2.12 4.72
C ASN A 140 -10.21 0.90 3.80
N ARG A 141 -9.03 0.27 3.75
CA ARG A 141 -8.74 -0.94 2.94
C ARG A 141 -9.18 -0.87 1.47
N GLN A 142 -9.23 0.34 0.89
CA GLN A 142 -9.91 0.59 -0.37
C GLN A 142 -9.45 -0.34 -1.51
N VAL A 143 -8.14 -0.45 -1.75
CA VAL A 143 -7.60 -1.30 -2.84
C VAL A 143 -8.09 -2.73 -2.72
N ARG A 144 -8.02 -3.33 -1.52
CA ARG A 144 -8.47 -4.71 -1.29
C ARG A 144 -9.96 -4.88 -1.54
N ARG A 145 -10.76 -3.89 -1.12
CA ARG A 145 -12.21 -3.90 -1.35
C ARG A 145 -12.55 -3.71 -2.82
N MET A 146 -11.80 -2.87 -3.54
CA MET A 146 -11.97 -2.67 -4.97
C MET A 146 -11.69 -3.93 -5.77
N THR A 147 -10.54 -4.59 -5.54
CA THR A 147 -10.22 -5.80 -6.30
C THR A 147 -11.18 -6.94 -5.95
N ALA A 148 -11.58 -7.09 -4.69
CA ALA A 148 -12.59 -8.08 -4.29
C ALA A 148 -13.96 -7.82 -4.94
N ALA A 149 -14.38 -6.56 -5.08
CA ALA A 149 -15.67 -6.20 -5.69
C ALA A 149 -15.76 -6.60 -7.18
N VAL A 150 -14.64 -6.65 -7.89
CA VAL A 150 -14.57 -7.13 -9.28
C VAL A 150 -14.23 -8.62 -9.38
N GLY A 151 -14.22 -9.37 -8.26
CA GLY A 151 -13.94 -10.80 -8.25
C GLY A 151 -12.45 -11.17 -8.31
N LEU A 152 -11.55 -10.26 -7.92
CA LEU A 152 -10.09 -10.47 -7.86
C LEU A 152 -9.56 -10.23 -6.43
N PRO A 153 -9.81 -11.11 -5.45
CA PRO A 153 -9.35 -10.92 -4.08
C PRO A 153 -7.85 -10.62 -3.97
N THR A 154 -7.48 -9.59 -3.21
CA THR A 154 -6.05 -9.23 -3.03
C THR A 154 -5.33 -10.22 -2.12
N LEU A 155 -4.25 -10.81 -2.64
CA LEU A 155 -3.30 -11.65 -1.93
C LEU A 155 -2.18 -10.86 -1.24
N ARG A 156 -1.58 -9.91 -1.98
CA ARG A 156 -0.45 -9.08 -1.52
C ARG A 156 -0.64 -7.65 -1.98
N LEU A 157 -0.31 -6.68 -1.12
CA LEU A 157 -0.50 -5.26 -1.42
C LEU A 157 0.73 -4.47 -1.02
N VAL A 158 1.46 -3.95 -2.02
CA VAL A 158 2.67 -3.16 -1.84
C VAL A 158 2.43 -1.75 -2.37
N ARG A 159 2.50 -0.74 -1.50
CA ARG A 159 2.46 0.66 -1.96
C ARG A 159 3.84 1.05 -2.47
N VAL A 160 3.94 1.45 -3.73
CA VAL A 160 5.24 1.77 -4.37
C VAL A 160 5.44 3.26 -4.60
N ALA A 161 4.37 4.08 -4.53
CA ALA A 161 4.50 5.53 -4.61
C ALA A 161 3.38 6.27 -3.87
N ILE A 162 3.70 7.48 -3.42
CA ILE A 162 2.78 8.51 -2.94
C ILE A 162 3.21 9.82 -3.60
N GLY A 163 2.40 10.36 -4.53
CA GLY A 163 2.77 11.57 -5.27
C GLY A 163 4.16 11.43 -5.92
N PRO A 164 5.11 12.34 -5.66
CA PRO A 164 6.46 12.28 -6.21
C PRO A 164 7.37 11.25 -5.50
N TRP A 165 7.01 10.78 -4.30
CA TRP A 165 7.85 9.87 -3.52
C TRP A 165 7.63 8.44 -3.95
N ARG A 166 8.75 7.75 -4.20
CA ARG A 166 8.78 6.39 -4.74
C ARG A 166 9.57 5.48 -3.81
N LEU A 167 9.17 4.22 -3.82
CA LEU A 167 9.84 3.15 -3.10
C LEU A 167 11.21 2.84 -3.71
N ASP A 168 11.31 2.86 -5.04
CA ASP A 168 12.51 2.55 -5.81
C ASP A 168 13.16 1.23 -5.37
N ASP A 169 14.46 1.24 -5.06
CA ASP A 169 15.27 0.09 -4.65
C ASP A 169 15.33 -0.10 -3.12
N LEU A 170 14.53 0.66 -2.36
CA LEU A 170 14.55 0.61 -0.89
C LEU A 170 14.14 -0.77 -0.38
N ALA A 171 15.08 -1.50 0.23
CA ALA A 171 14.84 -2.85 0.75
C ALA A 171 13.83 -2.85 1.93
N PRO A 172 13.09 -3.95 2.16
CA PRO A 172 12.16 -4.07 3.28
C PRO A 172 12.82 -3.79 4.62
N GLY A 173 12.14 -3.02 5.47
CA GLY A 173 12.64 -2.67 6.80
C GLY A 173 13.74 -1.61 6.79
N THR A 174 14.12 -1.10 5.62
CA THR A 174 15.09 0.00 5.51
C THR A 174 14.37 1.32 5.21
N TRP A 175 15.05 2.43 5.52
CA TRP A 175 14.56 3.78 5.29
C TRP A 175 15.65 4.68 4.72
N ARG A 176 15.22 5.78 4.10
CA ARG A 176 16.08 6.87 3.64
C ARG A 176 15.41 8.23 3.85
N SER A 177 16.21 9.26 4.07
CA SER A 177 15.73 10.65 4.00
C SER A 177 15.41 11.02 2.56
N VAL A 178 14.37 11.81 2.36
CA VAL A 178 13.93 12.31 1.05
C VAL A 178 13.61 13.80 1.12
N ALA A 179 13.68 14.49 -0.02
CA ALA A 179 13.22 15.87 -0.12
C ALA A 179 11.70 15.96 0.08
N ALA A 180 11.27 17.02 0.77
CA ALA A 180 9.85 17.34 1.00
C ALA A 180 9.21 18.03 -0.21
#